data_AF-A0AA37P4W5-F1
#
_entry.id   AF-A0AA37P4W5-F1
#
_cell.length_a   1.000
_cell.length_b   1.000
_cell.length_c   1.000
_cell.angle_alpha   90.00
_cell.angle_beta   90.00
_cell.angle_gamma   90.00
#
_symmetry.space_group_name_H-M   'P 1'
#
loop_
_entity.id
_entity.type
_entity.pdbx_description
1 polymer ?
#
loop_
_entity_poly.entity_id
_entity_poly.type
_entity_poly.pdbx_seq_one_letter_code
_entity_poly.pdbx_strand_id
1 'polypeptide(L)'
;MTAIAPLLFVVIWSTGFLVGRGVSAHADPFWFLAVRFIGVAVLFGAAALWARVPWPRGPRRIALHLVAGALMSGLYVGPSWWAMAQGLPSGVMALIGALQPLFTALIAVTLLGGRLRAATWAGLALGFSGVAMVLWPRLAVSAGAAGLTLPVLLAAAGSILALTVGSMVQKSPLAAGDLRSASAVQNVGAVTVLVFMALVFGEPRWDGSPLLWGYLAYAVLVLSIGGATLLIWLMRHGEATRTAALVLAVPPLSALQAWWIFGETLTGLQIVGFVVAILGVALARR
;
A
#
# COMPACT_ATOMS: atom_id res chain seq x y z
N MET A 1 12.15 23.04 -6.94
CA MET A 1 11.75 21.89 -6.08
C MET A 1 10.30 21.45 -6.32
N THR A 2 9.35 22.37 -6.48
CA THR A 2 7.91 22.08 -6.72
C THR A 2 7.63 21.15 -7.91
N ALA A 3 8.35 21.29 -9.03
CA ALA A 3 8.16 20.41 -10.19
C ALA A 3 8.71 18.97 -10.03
N ILE A 4 9.74 18.79 -9.20
CA ILE A 4 10.49 17.53 -9.07
C ILE A 4 9.93 16.67 -7.93
N ALA A 5 9.46 17.31 -6.85
CA ALA A 5 8.95 16.63 -5.66
C ALA A 5 7.81 15.60 -5.95
N PRO A 6 6.81 15.87 -6.80
CA PRO A 6 5.79 14.89 -7.14
C PRO A 6 6.35 13.66 -7.87
N LEU A 7 7.33 13.86 -8.75
CA LEU A 7 8.01 12.77 -9.47
C LEU A 7 8.84 11.92 -8.51
N LEU A 8 9.62 12.56 -7.64
CA LEU A 8 10.38 11.87 -6.59
C LEU A 8 9.46 11.07 -5.67
N PHE A 9 8.31 11.64 -5.29
CA PHE A 9 7.33 10.93 -4.47
C PHE A 9 6.86 9.66 -5.15
N VAL A 10 6.50 9.73 -6.44
CA VAL A 10 6.04 8.56 -7.19
C VAL A 10 7.13 7.50 -7.36
N VAL A 11 8.37 7.91 -7.61
CA VAL A 11 9.51 7.00 -7.69
C VAL A 11 9.77 6.32 -6.35
N ILE A 12 9.80 7.07 -5.25
CA ILE A 12 9.96 6.50 -3.90
C ILE A 12 8.80 5.55 -3.60
N TRP A 13 7.56 5.97 -3.89
CA TRP A 13 6.38 5.17 -3.61
C TRP A 13 6.37 3.85 -4.39
N SER A 14 6.78 3.86 -5.67
CA SER A 14 6.82 2.66 -6.51
C SER A 14 7.82 1.62 -6.00
N THR A 15 8.93 2.07 -5.39
CA THR A 15 9.93 1.15 -4.79
C THR A 15 9.41 0.37 -3.59
N GLY A 16 8.27 0.75 -3.00
CA GLY A 16 7.67 0.01 -1.89
C GLY A 16 7.31 -1.44 -2.25
N PHE A 17 6.82 -1.67 -3.46
CA PHE A 17 6.50 -3.01 -3.96
C PHE A 17 7.76 -3.84 -4.24
N LEU A 18 8.84 -3.17 -4.65
CA LEU A 18 10.13 -3.80 -4.90
C LEU A 18 10.79 -4.27 -3.61
N VAL A 19 10.75 -3.45 -2.56
CA VAL A 19 11.23 -3.87 -1.24
C VAL A 19 10.45 -5.09 -0.75
N GLY A 20 9.12 -5.08 -0.88
CA GLY A 20 8.30 -6.24 -0.50
C GLY A 20 8.68 -7.51 -1.26
N ARG A 21 8.91 -7.40 -2.58
CA ARG A 21 9.37 -8.51 -3.41
C ARG A 21 10.80 -8.95 -3.13
N GLY A 22 11.70 -8.03 -2.81
CA GLY A 22 13.11 -8.33 -2.52
C GLY A 22 13.29 -8.98 -1.16
N VAL A 23 12.57 -8.51 -0.14
CA VAL A 23 12.62 -9.03 1.23
C VAL A 23 12.11 -10.47 1.32
N SER A 24 11.20 -10.90 0.44
CA SER A 24 10.61 -12.23 0.51
C SER A 24 11.63 -13.36 0.47
N ALA A 25 12.81 -13.15 -0.14
CA ALA A 25 13.92 -14.12 -0.15
C ALA A 25 14.68 -14.20 1.19
N HIS A 26 14.61 -13.16 2.02
CA HIS A 26 15.48 -12.97 3.18
C HIS A 26 14.76 -13.10 4.53
N ALA A 27 13.49 -12.69 4.58
CA ALA A 27 12.69 -12.75 5.79
C ALA A 27 11.22 -13.06 5.50
N ASP A 28 10.55 -13.58 6.51
CA ASP A 28 9.09 -13.60 6.53
C ASP A 28 8.54 -12.16 6.47
N PRO A 29 7.56 -11.89 5.58
CA PRO A 29 7.07 -10.53 5.37
C PRO A 29 6.42 -9.92 6.62
N PHE A 30 5.75 -10.72 7.45
CA PHE A 30 5.08 -10.20 8.64
C PHE A 30 6.09 -9.80 9.72
N TRP A 31 7.11 -10.63 9.96
CA TRP A 31 8.21 -10.28 10.88
C TRP A 31 8.98 -9.05 10.40
N PHE A 32 9.33 -8.98 9.11
CA PHE A 32 9.98 -7.81 8.54
C PHE A 32 9.16 -6.54 8.72
N LEU A 33 7.86 -6.59 8.41
CA LEU A 33 6.98 -5.44 8.54
C LEU A 33 6.77 -5.06 10.00
N ALA A 34 6.68 -6.02 10.93
CA ALA A 34 6.61 -5.72 12.36
C ALA A 34 7.84 -4.92 12.82
N VAL A 35 9.05 -5.38 12.49
CA VAL A 35 10.30 -4.66 12.82
C VAL A 35 10.33 -3.28 12.15
N ARG A 36 9.96 -3.19 10.87
CA ARG A 36 9.86 -1.91 10.14
C ARG A 36 8.95 -0.93 10.88
N PHE A 37 7.73 -1.34 11.22
CA PHE A 37 6.76 -0.43 11.82
C PHE A 37 7.03 -0.14 13.30
N ILE A 38 7.73 -1.03 14.02
CA ILE A 38 8.33 -0.70 15.33
C ILE A 38 9.32 0.45 15.15
N GLY A 39 10.27 0.34 14.21
CA GLY A 39 11.24 1.39 13.93
C GLY A 39 10.57 2.71 13.55
N VAL A 40 9.55 2.67 12.71
CA VAL A 40 8.77 3.87 12.31
C VAL A 40 8.02 4.47 13.51
N ALA A 41 7.40 3.65 14.37
CA ALA A 41 6.71 4.11 15.58
C ALA A 41 7.69 4.81 16.55
N VAL A 42 8.87 4.22 16.76
CA VAL A 42 9.92 4.80 17.60
C VAL A 42 10.41 6.13 17.04
N LEU A 43 10.71 6.21 15.74
CA LEU A 43 11.21 7.44 15.13
C LEU A 43 10.18 8.57 15.16
N PHE A 44 8.92 8.30 14.80
CA PHE A 44 7.86 9.30 14.89
C PHE A 44 7.53 9.68 16.33
N GLY A 45 7.58 8.71 17.26
CA GLY A 45 7.40 8.95 18.69
C GLY A 45 8.49 9.85 19.26
N ALA A 46 9.77 9.56 18.95
CA ALA A 46 10.90 10.39 19.33
C ALA A 46 10.80 11.80 18.74
N ALA A 47 10.43 11.92 17.47
CA ALA A 47 10.20 13.22 16.83
C ALA A 47 9.04 14.00 17.47
N ALA A 48 7.97 13.31 17.90
CA ALA A 48 6.85 13.92 18.60
C ALA A 48 7.24 14.41 20.01
N LEU A 49 7.99 13.60 20.76
CA LEU A 49 8.50 13.96 22.09
C LEU A 49 9.48 15.13 22.01
N TRP A 50 10.43 15.08 21.07
CA TRP A 50 11.41 16.14 20.87
C TRP A 50 10.76 17.49 20.51
N ALA A 51 9.76 17.45 19.62
CA ALA A 51 9.02 18.64 19.23
C ALA A 51 7.90 19.04 20.20
N ARG A 52 7.68 18.25 21.27
CA ARG A 52 6.64 18.48 22.29
C ARG A 52 5.23 18.68 21.70
N VAL A 53 4.91 17.97 20.63
CA VAL A 53 3.60 18.07 19.98
C VAL A 53 2.52 17.37 20.82
N PRO A 54 1.25 17.81 20.74
CA PRO A 54 0.17 17.15 21.45
C PRO A 54 -0.04 15.72 20.95
N TRP A 55 -0.17 14.79 21.89
CA TRP A 55 -0.54 13.40 21.61
C TRP A 55 -2.07 13.24 21.56
N PRO A 56 -2.60 12.28 20.78
CA PRO A 56 -4.02 11.95 20.82
C PRO A 56 -4.44 11.59 22.26
N ARG A 57 -5.47 12.27 22.78
CA ARG A 57 -5.99 12.05 24.14
C ARG A 57 -7.39 11.46 24.11
N GLY A 58 -7.65 10.60 25.10
CA GLY A 58 -8.93 9.93 25.29
C GLY A 58 -9.01 8.58 24.58
N PRO A 59 -9.66 7.57 25.20
CA PRO A 59 -9.64 6.18 24.73
C PRO A 59 -10.19 6.05 23.31
N ARG A 60 -11.26 6.77 22.97
CA ARG A 60 -11.87 6.72 21.64
C ARG A 60 -10.95 7.24 20.54
N ARG A 61 -10.23 8.34 20.76
CA ARG A 61 -9.31 8.90 19.76
C ARG A 61 -8.09 7.99 19.57
N ILE A 62 -7.53 7.50 20.67
CA ILE A 62 -6.41 6.54 20.64
C ILE A 62 -6.84 5.27 19.87
N ALA A 63 -8.01 4.71 20.18
CA ALA A 63 -8.54 3.54 19.48
C ALA A 63 -8.70 3.78 17.98
N LEU A 64 -9.21 4.95 17.55
CA LEU A 64 -9.34 5.26 16.13
C LEU A 64 -7.99 5.37 15.42
N HIS A 65 -6.95 5.94 16.06
CA HIS A 65 -5.60 5.92 15.49
C HIS A 65 -5.02 4.51 15.42
N LEU A 66 -5.19 3.70 16.47
CA LEU A 66 -4.76 2.30 16.45
C LEU A 66 -5.46 1.53 15.32
N VAL A 67 -6.78 1.68 15.16
CA VAL A 67 -7.55 1.04 14.09
C VAL A 67 -7.13 1.54 12.71
N ALA A 68 -6.93 2.85 12.53
CA ALA A 68 -6.45 3.40 11.26
C ALA A 68 -5.12 2.77 10.85
N GLY A 69 -4.16 2.68 11.77
CA GLY A 69 -2.86 2.07 11.49
C GLY A 69 -2.91 0.54 11.35
N ALA A 70 -3.74 -0.14 12.15
CA ALA A 70 -4.00 -1.57 12.01
C ALA A 70 -4.54 -1.91 10.61
N LEU A 71 -5.43 -1.09 10.06
CA LEU A 71 -5.98 -1.28 8.73
C LEU A 71 -5.00 -0.86 7.62
N MET A 72 -4.44 0.35 7.71
CA MET A 72 -3.63 0.93 6.63
C MET A 72 -2.19 0.41 6.57
N SER A 73 -1.60 -0.01 7.68
CA SER A 73 -0.21 -0.49 7.70
C SER A 73 -0.15 -1.98 8.05
N GLY A 74 -1.07 -2.47 8.91
CA GLY A 74 -1.16 -3.89 9.22
C GLY A 74 -1.83 -4.70 8.11
N LEU A 75 -3.16 -4.56 7.99
CA LEU A 75 -4.00 -5.36 7.09
C LEU A 75 -3.91 -4.97 5.61
N TYR A 76 -3.33 -3.81 5.29
CA TYR A 76 -2.94 -3.50 3.92
C TYR A 76 -1.55 -4.03 3.59
N VAL A 77 -0.50 -3.56 4.28
CA VAL A 77 0.88 -3.87 3.88
C VAL A 77 1.23 -5.33 4.16
N GLY A 78 0.76 -5.92 5.27
CA GLY A 78 1.01 -7.32 5.61
C GLY A 78 0.51 -8.30 4.54
N PRO A 79 -0.81 -8.43 4.32
CA PRO A 79 -1.37 -9.33 3.32
C PRO A 79 -0.89 -9.05 1.89
N SER A 80 -0.65 -7.79 1.52
CA SER A 80 -0.11 -7.46 0.18
C SER A 80 1.33 -7.95 -0.01
N TRP A 81 2.18 -7.82 1.00
CA TRP A 81 3.55 -8.33 0.95
C TRP A 81 3.60 -9.85 1.05
N TRP A 82 2.72 -10.46 1.84
CA TRP A 82 2.53 -11.90 1.85
C TRP A 82 2.10 -12.42 0.48
N ALA A 83 1.12 -11.78 -0.18
CA ALA A 83 0.70 -12.16 -1.54
C ALA A 83 1.88 -12.11 -2.53
N MET A 84 2.75 -11.09 -2.44
CA MET A 84 3.97 -11.01 -3.24
C MET A 84 4.98 -12.12 -2.91
N ALA A 85 5.13 -12.48 -1.63
CA ALA A 85 5.97 -13.59 -1.21
C ALA A 85 5.45 -14.94 -1.74
N GLN A 86 4.14 -15.08 -1.92
CA GLN A 86 3.48 -16.24 -2.55
C GLN A 86 3.51 -16.20 -4.09
N GLY A 87 4.27 -15.29 -4.70
CA GLY A 87 4.50 -15.26 -6.14
C GLY A 87 3.59 -14.32 -6.94
N LEU A 88 2.78 -13.48 -6.29
CA LEU A 88 2.11 -12.38 -6.97
C LEU A 88 3.16 -11.35 -7.45
N PRO A 89 3.25 -11.05 -8.76
CA PRO A 89 4.23 -10.08 -9.24
C PRO A 89 4.03 -8.70 -8.63
N SER A 90 5.13 -8.01 -8.33
CA SER A 90 5.11 -6.75 -7.60
C SER A 90 4.36 -5.63 -8.34
N GLY A 91 4.52 -5.56 -9.67
CA GLY A 91 3.77 -4.64 -10.52
C GLY A 91 2.26 -4.91 -10.51
N VAL A 92 1.86 -6.18 -10.41
CA VAL A 92 0.43 -6.57 -10.35
C VAL A 92 -0.18 -6.14 -9.02
N MET A 93 0.53 -6.34 -7.90
CA MET A 93 0.09 -5.85 -6.61
C MET A 93 -0.01 -4.31 -6.59
N ALA A 94 0.92 -3.61 -7.24
CA ALA A 94 0.85 -2.16 -7.42
C ALA A 94 -0.39 -1.74 -8.21
N LEU A 95 -0.74 -2.45 -9.28
CA LEU A 95 -1.95 -2.21 -10.07
C LEU A 95 -3.22 -2.42 -9.25
N ILE A 96 -3.29 -3.52 -8.49
CA ILE A 96 -4.41 -3.79 -7.56
C ILE A 96 -4.52 -2.65 -6.55
N GLY A 97 -3.40 -2.15 -6.01
CA GLY A 97 -3.35 -0.98 -5.15
C GLY A 97 -3.91 0.29 -5.78
N ALA A 98 -3.63 0.53 -7.07
CA ALA A 98 -4.16 1.68 -7.80
C ALA A 98 -5.69 1.63 -7.97
N LEU A 99 -6.33 0.47 -7.76
CA LEU A 99 -7.79 0.34 -7.75
C LEU A 99 -8.46 0.84 -6.47
N GLN A 100 -7.72 1.26 -5.43
CA GLN A 100 -8.30 1.82 -4.20
C GLN A 100 -9.45 2.84 -4.43
N PRO A 101 -9.37 3.78 -5.40
CA PRO A 101 -10.48 4.70 -5.67
C PRO A 101 -11.77 4.00 -6.09
N LEU A 102 -11.68 2.87 -6.80
CA LEU A 102 -12.83 2.08 -7.21
C LEU A 102 -13.51 1.44 -6.00
N PHE A 103 -12.73 0.85 -5.10
CA PHE A 103 -13.23 0.34 -3.81
C PHE A 103 -13.86 1.45 -2.96
N THR A 104 -13.25 2.64 -2.97
CA THR A 104 -13.78 3.82 -2.28
C THR A 104 -15.16 4.21 -2.82
N ALA A 105 -15.31 4.26 -4.15
CA ALA A 105 -16.58 4.57 -4.80
C ALA A 105 -17.66 3.53 -4.49
N LEU A 106 -17.32 2.24 -4.52
CA LEU A 106 -18.24 1.16 -4.17
C LEU A 106 -18.72 1.25 -2.72
N ILE A 107 -17.79 1.43 -1.77
CA ILE A 107 -18.12 1.59 -0.35
C ILE A 107 -18.99 2.82 -0.12
N ALA A 108 -18.71 3.93 -0.78
CA ALA A 108 -19.51 5.15 -0.66
C ALA A 108 -20.97 4.92 -1.10
N VAL A 109 -21.20 4.16 -2.16
CA VAL A 109 -22.57 3.85 -2.64
C VAL A 109 -23.29 2.91 -1.68
N THR A 110 -22.63 1.83 -1.26
CA THR A 110 -23.27 0.80 -0.44
C THR A 110 -23.55 1.28 0.97
N LEU A 111 -22.67 2.09 1.57
CA LEU A 111 -22.83 2.58 2.94
C LEU A 111 -23.52 3.94 3.03
N LEU A 112 -23.32 4.84 2.06
CA LEU A 112 -23.85 6.22 2.12
C LEU A 112 -25.07 6.43 1.21
N GLY A 113 -25.53 5.40 0.49
CA GLY A 113 -26.72 5.47 -0.37
C GLY A 113 -26.59 6.43 -1.56
N GLY A 114 -25.37 6.84 -1.91
CA GLY A 114 -25.11 7.77 -3.01
C GLY A 114 -25.34 7.13 -4.39
N ARG A 115 -25.64 7.96 -5.40
CA ARG A 115 -25.70 7.53 -6.81
C ARG A 115 -24.37 7.78 -7.51
N LEU A 116 -23.84 6.76 -8.19
CA LEU A 116 -22.68 6.94 -9.07
C LEU A 116 -23.09 7.47 -10.43
N ARG A 117 -22.21 8.27 -11.03
CA ARG A 117 -22.31 8.65 -12.44
C ARG A 117 -22.06 7.43 -13.32
N ALA A 118 -22.65 7.41 -14.52
CA ALA A 118 -22.40 6.35 -15.51
C ALA A 118 -20.90 6.22 -15.85
N ALA A 119 -20.16 7.34 -15.88
CA ALA A 119 -18.71 7.34 -16.07
C ALA A 119 -17.96 6.57 -14.97
N THR A 120 -18.40 6.67 -13.70
CA THR A 120 -17.81 5.92 -12.60
C THR A 120 -18.07 4.42 -12.73
N TRP A 121 -19.28 4.02 -13.16
CA TRP A 121 -19.59 2.61 -13.46
C TRP A 121 -18.78 2.05 -14.62
N ALA A 122 -18.62 2.83 -15.70
CA ALA A 122 -17.76 2.44 -16.82
C ALA A 122 -16.29 2.31 -16.37
N GLY A 123 -15.80 3.26 -15.58
CA GLY A 123 -14.45 3.21 -15.02
C GLY A 123 -14.23 2.03 -14.07
N LEU A 124 -15.24 1.68 -13.26
CA LEU A 124 -15.25 0.47 -12.43
C LEU A 124 -15.12 -0.79 -13.29
N ALA A 125 -15.97 -0.94 -14.31
CA ALA A 125 -15.95 -2.08 -15.22
C ALA A 125 -14.58 -2.23 -15.90
N LEU A 126 -14.07 -1.15 -16.50
CA LEU A 126 -12.75 -1.14 -17.13
C LEU A 126 -11.62 -1.47 -16.13
N GLY A 127 -11.66 -0.88 -14.94
CA GLY A 127 -10.68 -1.13 -13.87
C GLY A 127 -10.56 -2.61 -13.50
N PHE A 128 -11.70 -3.23 -13.21
CA PHE A 128 -11.76 -4.64 -12.85
C PHE A 128 -11.46 -5.56 -14.04
N SER A 129 -11.93 -5.24 -15.25
CA SER A 129 -11.58 -6.00 -16.45
C SER A 129 -10.07 -5.98 -16.72
N GLY A 130 -9.41 -4.83 -16.58
CA GLY A 130 -7.97 -4.72 -16.75
C GLY A 130 -7.20 -5.58 -15.76
N VAL A 131 -7.60 -5.59 -14.47
CA VAL A 131 -6.99 -6.49 -13.48
C VAL A 131 -7.29 -7.96 -13.79
N ALA A 132 -8.50 -8.31 -14.23
CA ALA A 132 -8.83 -9.66 -14.64
C ALA A 132 -7.93 -10.13 -15.81
N MET A 133 -7.69 -9.27 -16.81
CA MET A 133 -6.76 -9.55 -17.91
C MET A 133 -5.33 -9.78 -17.42
N VAL A 134 -4.88 -9.01 -16.42
CA VAL A 134 -3.53 -9.13 -15.86
C VAL A 134 -3.35 -10.43 -15.07
N LEU A 135 -4.39 -10.86 -14.35
CA LEU A 135 -4.39 -12.08 -13.54
C LEU A 135 -4.68 -13.34 -14.37
N TRP A 136 -5.36 -13.21 -15.51
CA TRP A 136 -5.82 -14.32 -16.33
C TRP A 136 -4.73 -15.35 -16.68
N PRO A 137 -3.53 -14.97 -17.18
CA PRO A 137 -2.50 -15.95 -17.51
C PRO A 137 -2.06 -16.82 -16.32
N ARG A 138 -2.11 -16.27 -15.10
CA ARG A 138 -1.71 -16.96 -13.87
C ARG A 138 -2.82 -17.82 -13.27
N LEU A 139 -4.07 -17.55 -13.62
CA LEU A 139 -5.24 -18.36 -13.27
C LEU A 139 -5.45 -19.51 -14.26
N ALA A 140 -5.06 -19.32 -15.52
CA ALA A 140 -5.20 -20.30 -16.60
C ALA A 140 -4.17 -21.44 -16.52
N VAL A 141 -3.05 -21.22 -15.83
CA VAL A 141 -2.12 -22.31 -15.46
C VAL A 141 -2.83 -23.14 -14.40
N SER A 142 -3.09 -24.42 -14.70
CA SER A 142 -3.66 -25.39 -13.74
C SER A 142 -2.89 -25.33 -12.43
N ALA A 143 -3.60 -25.45 -11.30
CA ALA A 143 -3.13 -25.24 -9.93
C ALA A 143 -1.94 -26.14 -9.49
N GLY A 144 -0.78 -25.96 -10.14
CA GLY A 144 0.53 -26.43 -9.71
C GLY A 144 1.33 -25.28 -9.09
N ALA A 145 2.63 -25.53 -8.82
CA ALA A 145 3.50 -24.62 -8.06
C ALA A 145 3.68 -23.19 -8.61
N ALA A 146 3.18 -22.89 -9.82
CA ALA A 146 3.33 -21.59 -10.50
C ALA A 146 2.02 -20.78 -10.65
N GLY A 147 0.86 -21.36 -10.29
CA GLY A 147 -0.46 -20.72 -10.41
C GLY A 147 -0.80 -19.83 -9.20
N LEU A 148 -1.55 -18.75 -9.43
CA LEU A 148 -2.06 -17.92 -8.32
C LEU A 148 -3.22 -18.64 -7.63
N THR A 149 -3.14 -18.78 -6.31
CA THR A 149 -4.19 -19.42 -5.52
C THR A 149 -5.25 -18.40 -5.08
N LEU A 150 -6.46 -18.88 -4.81
CA LEU A 150 -7.56 -18.05 -4.31
C LEU A 150 -7.18 -17.27 -3.03
N PRO A 151 -6.49 -17.87 -2.02
CA PRO A 151 -6.03 -17.12 -0.84
C PRO A 151 -5.12 -15.92 -1.17
N VAL A 152 -4.24 -16.03 -2.16
CA VAL A 152 -3.36 -14.92 -2.58
C VAL A 152 -4.16 -13.77 -3.16
N LEU A 153 -5.17 -14.07 -3.98
CA LEU A 153 -6.06 -13.05 -4.56
C LEU A 153 -6.95 -12.39 -3.49
N LEU A 154 -7.48 -13.18 -2.55
CA LEU A 154 -8.26 -12.66 -1.44
C LEU A 154 -7.42 -11.79 -0.51
N ALA A 155 -6.18 -12.17 -0.23
CA ALA A 155 -5.24 -11.36 0.54
C ALA A 155 -4.93 -10.03 -0.17
N ALA A 156 -4.66 -10.07 -1.48
CA ALA A 156 -4.40 -8.87 -2.26
C ALA A 156 -5.62 -7.93 -2.31
N ALA A 157 -6.81 -8.44 -2.65
CA ALA A 157 -8.03 -7.63 -2.69
C ALA A 157 -8.45 -7.12 -1.29
N GLY A 158 -8.40 -7.99 -0.28
CA GLY A 158 -8.68 -7.66 1.11
C GLY A 158 -7.76 -6.57 1.65
N SER A 159 -6.49 -6.55 1.22
CA SER A 159 -5.54 -5.51 1.59
C SER A 159 -5.97 -4.11 1.11
N ILE A 160 -6.56 -4.02 -0.10
CA ILE A 160 -7.02 -2.74 -0.65
C ILE A 160 -8.32 -2.28 0.00
N LEU A 161 -9.19 -3.21 0.38
CA LEU A 161 -10.35 -2.92 1.22
C LEU A 161 -9.92 -2.36 2.58
N ALA A 162 -8.94 -2.99 3.24
CA ALA A 162 -8.38 -2.52 4.50
C ALA A 162 -7.77 -1.12 4.36
N LEU A 163 -6.99 -0.87 3.31
CA LEU A 163 -6.45 0.46 3.01
C LEU A 163 -7.57 1.50 2.83
N THR A 164 -8.62 1.13 2.11
CA THR A 164 -9.75 2.02 1.82
C THR A 164 -10.47 2.41 3.10
N VAL A 165 -10.92 1.42 3.89
CA VAL A 165 -11.62 1.67 5.17
C VAL A 165 -10.71 2.39 6.16
N GLY A 166 -9.45 1.98 6.28
CA GLY A 166 -8.47 2.62 7.16
C GLY A 166 -8.26 4.09 6.80
N SER A 167 -8.19 4.42 5.50
CA SER A 167 -8.06 5.81 5.06
C SER A 167 -9.30 6.67 5.38
N MET A 168 -10.50 6.08 5.39
CA MET A 168 -11.72 6.77 5.82
C MET A 168 -11.70 7.01 7.33
N VAL A 169 -11.27 6.03 8.12
CA VAL A 169 -11.10 6.17 9.58
C VAL A 169 -10.07 7.26 9.90
N GLN A 170 -8.92 7.27 9.22
CA GLN A 170 -7.86 8.26 9.40
C GLN A 170 -8.34 9.69 9.08
N LYS A 171 -9.19 9.85 8.06
CA LYS A 171 -9.75 11.16 7.66
C LYS A 171 -10.91 11.62 8.55
N SER A 172 -11.39 10.79 9.47
CA SER A 172 -12.44 11.18 10.42
C SER A 172 -11.96 12.35 11.30
N PRO A 173 -12.82 13.34 11.61
CA PRO A 173 -12.47 14.43 12.52
C PRO A 173 -11.97 13.95 13.90
N LEU A 174 -12.39 12.77 14.33
CA LEU A 174 -11.99 12.17 15.60
C LEU A 174 -10.58 11.58 15.58
N ALA A 175 -10.02 11.33 14.39
CA ALA A 175 -8.65 10.88 14.16
C ALA A 175 -7.73 12.03 13.69
N ALA A 176 -8.16 13.28 13.85
CA ALA A 176 -7.31 14.44 13.61
C ALA A 176 -6.27 14.60 14.73
N GLY A 177 -5.01 14.82 14.35
CA GLY A 177 -3.91 15.04 15.27
C GLY A 177 -2.64 15.51 14.55
N ASP A 178 -1.62 15.88 15.31
CA ASP A 178 -0.30 16.12 14.74
C ASP A 178 0.21 14.83 14.09
N LEU A 179 0.79 14.95 12.89
CA LEU A 179 1.26 13.79 12.14
C LEU A 179 2.20 12.93 12.98
N ARG A 180 3.15 13.52 13.71
CA ARG A 180 4.21 12.76 14.37
C ARG A 180 3.62 11.86 15.45
N SER A 181 2.81 12.42 16.33
CA SER A 181 2.16 11.67 17.41
C SER A 181 1.09 10.72 16.88
N ALA A 182 0.29 11.14 15.89
CA ALA A 182 -0.72 10.29 15.26
C ALA A 182 -0.08 9.11 14.52
N SER A 183 1.01 9.32 13.79
CA SER A 183 1.74 8.26 13.08
C SER A 183 2.39 7.30 14.07
N ALA A 184 2.95 7.77 15.18
CA ALA A 184 3.48 6.89 16.21
C ALA A 184 2.41 5.91 16.73
N VAL A 185 1.23 6.41 17.11
CA VAL A 185 0.11 5.56 17.59
C VAL A 185 -0.43 4.64 16.49
N GLN A 186 -0.58 5.13 15.26
CA GLN A 186 -1.02 4.29 14.14
C GLN A 186 -0.07 3.13 13.89
N ASN A 187 1.24 3.37 13.90
CA ASN A 187 2.22 2.31 13.68
C ASN A 187 2.22 1.29 14.82
N VAL A 188 1.88 1.67 16.06
CA VAL A 188 1.63 0.69 17.14
C VAL A 188 0.47 -0.24 16.76
N GLY A 189 -0.66 0.30 16.28
CA GLY A 189 -1.78 -0.52 15.82
C GLY A 189 -1.42 -1.45 14.66
N ALA A 190 -0.57 -0.99 13.75
CA ALA A 190 -0.02 -1.81 12.67
C ALA A 190 0.82 -2.97 13.21
N VAL A 191 1.74 -2.70 14.14
CA VAL A 191 2.61 -3.68 14.78
C VAL A 191 1.79 -4.75 15.49
N THR A 192 0.72 -4.37 16.21
CA THR A 192 -0.17 -5.33 16.88
C THR A 192 -0.73 -6.37 15.90
N VAL A 193 -1.26 -5.91 14.76
CA VAL A 193 -1.78 -6.80 13.72
C VAL A 193 -0.67 -7.64 13.11
N LEU A 194 0.47 -7.04 12.78
CA LEU A 194 1.55 -7.73 12.07
C LEU A 194 2.22 -8.79 12.92
N VAL A 195 2.44 -8.52 14.21
CA VAL A 195 2.93 -9.52 15.17
C VAL A 195 1.93 -10.66 15.31
N PHE A 196 0.63 -10.35 15.41
CA PHE A 196 -0.40 -11.40 15.42
C PHE A 196 -0.35 -12.25 14.14
N MET A 197 -0.27 -11.64 12.96
CA MET A 197 -0.16 -12.39 11.70
C MET A 197 1.15 -13.18 11.61
N ALA A 198 2.25 -12.64 12.10
CA ALA A 198 3.54 -13.33 12.12
C ALA A 198 3.52 -14.57 13.03
N LEU A 199 2.83 -14.48 14.17
CA LEU A 199 2.69 -15.59 15.11
C LEU A 199 1.72 -16.69 14.62
N VAL A 200 0.67 -16.31 13.89
CA VAL A 200 -0.38 -17.26 13.45
C VAL A 200 -0.09 -17.85 12.08
N PHE A 201 0.44 -17.06 11.15
CA PHE A 201 0.62 -17.42 9.74
C PHE A 201 2.07 -17.33 9.25
N GLY A 202 2.93 -16.65 10.01
CA GLY A 202 4.31 -16.40 9.61
C GLY A 202 5.24 -17.54 10.02
N GLU A 203 6.40 -17.55 9.38
CA GLU A 203 7.52 -18.41 9.76
C GLU A 203 8.61 -17.57 10.43
N PRO A 204 9.35 -18.08 11.43
CA PRO A 204 10.45 -17.35 12.07
C PRO A 204 11.69 -17.28 11.17
N ARG A 205 11.52 -16.82 9.93
CA ARG A 205 12.55 -16.69 8.91
C ARG A 205 13.10 -15.28 8.92
N TRP A 206 14.39 -15.17 9.24
CA TRP A 206 15.17 -13.95 9.19
C TRP A 206 16.63 -14.32 8.97
N ASP A 207 17.15 -14.10 7.77
CA ASP A 207 18.51 -14.55 7.42
C ASP A 207 19.63 -13.65 7.96
N GLY A 208 19.29 -12.46 8.46
CA GLY A 208 20.25 -11.50 9.01
C GLY A 208 21.22 -10.91 7.99
N SER A 209 20.99 -11.11 6.69
CA SER A 209 21.90 -10.66 5.63
C SER A 209 22.05 -9.13 5.62
N PRO A 210 23.23 -8.59 5.22
CA PRO A 210 23.41 -7.14 5.08
C PRO A 210 22.38 -6.50 4.13
N LEU A 211 21.94 -7.25 3.12
CA LEU A 211 20.92 -6.81 2.18
C LEU A 211 19.54 -6.67 2.84
N LEU A 212 19.15 -7.61 3.72
CA LEU A 212 17.92 -7.50 4.52
C LEU A 212 17.92 -6.24 5.39
N TRP A 213 19.05 -5.93 6.05
CA TRP A 213 19.20 -4.70 6.83
C TRP A 213 19.15 -3.45 5.95
N GLY A 214 19.72 -3.50 4.74
CA GLY A 214 19.61 -2.44 3.75
C GLY A 214 18.16 -2.18 3.34
N TYR A 215 17.38 -3.24 3.06
CA TYR A 215 15.95 -3.13 2.80
C TYR A 215 15.20 -2.54 3.99
N LEU A 216 15.51 -2.96 5.22
CA LEU A 216 14.88 -2.44 6.42
C LEU A 216 15.16 -0.94 6.60
N ALA A 217 16.42 -0.54 6.46
CA ALA A 217 16.83 0.86 6.56
C ALA A 217 16.12 1.72 5.50
N TYR A 218 16.08 1.27 4.25
CA TYR A 218 15.35 1.96 3.18
C TYR A 218 13.85 2.03 3.46
N ALA A 219 13.26 0.93 3.95
CA ALA A 219 11.83 0.86 4.24
C ALA A 219 11.40 1.73 5.41
N VAL A 220 12.26 1.89 6.42
CA VAL A 220 12.01 2.79 7.56
C VAL A 220 12.28 4.24 7.16
N LEU A 221 13.47 4.55 6.65
CA LEU A 221 13.92 5.93 6.45
C LEU A 221 13.35 6.56 5.18
N VAL A 222 13.40 5.87 4.05
CA VAL A 222 13.01 6.44 2.75
C VAL A 222 11.52 6.27 2.52
N LEU A 223 10.99 5.04 2.59
CA LEU A 223 9.57 4.80 2.31
C LEU A 223 8.65 5.40 3.36
N SER A 224 8.95 5.23 4.65
CA SER A 224 8.06 5.68 5.72
C SER A 224 8.31 7.13 6.10
N ILE A 225 9.53 7.50 6.52
CA ILE A 225 9.80 8.89 6.94
C ILE A 225 9.88 9.85 5.74
N GLY A 226 10.72 9.53 4.75
CA GLY A 226 10.90 10.33 3.53
C GLY A 226 9.59 10.47 2.74
N GLY A 227 8.90 9.36 2.48
CA GLY A 227 7.62 9.36 1.78
C GLY A 227 6.55 10.18 2.48
N ALA A 228 6.36 10.00 3.80
CA ALA A 228 5.35 10.75 4.56
C ALA A 228 5.66 12.25 4.64
N THR A 229 6.92 12.63 4.88
CA THR A 229 7.33 14.03 4.95
C THR A 229 7.21 14.73 3.59
N LEU A 230 7.60 14.06 2.50
CA LEU A 230 7.46 14.57 1.15
C LEU A 230 5.99 14.75 0.75
N LEU A 231 5.13 13.77 1.08
CA LEU A 231 3.69 13.88 0.83
C LEU A 231 3.10 15.11 1.52
N ILE A 232 3.48 15.37 2.77
CA ILE A 232 2.99 16.53 3.53
C ILE A 232 3.51 17.83 2.96
N TRP A 233 4.78 17.85 2.55
CA TRP A 233 5.34 18.99 1.87
C TRP A 233 4.55 19.30 0.59
N LEU A 234 4.26 18.28 -0.23
CA LEU A 234 3.45 18.42 -1.45
C LEU A 234 2.05 18.97 -1.18
N MET A 235 1.38 18.47 -0.12
CA MET A 235 0.07 18.98 0.29
C MET A 235 0.13 20.45 0.71
N ARG A 236 1.14 20.85 1.48
CA ARG A 236 1.30 22.23 1.95
C ARG A 236 1.66 23.23 0.85
N HIS A 237 2.23 22.76 -0.27
CA HIS A 237 2.65 23.61 -1.39
C HIS A 237 1.71 23.53 -2.60
N GLY A 238 0.48 23.01 -2.43
CA GLY A 238 -0.54 22.99 -3.48
C GLY A 238 -0.33 21.94 -4.58
N GLU A 239 0.63 21.03 -4.43
CA GLU A 239 0.96 19.99 -5.42
C GLU A 239 0.10 18.71 -5.26
N ALA A 240 -0.90 18.72 -4.38
CA ALA A 240 -1.73 17.56 -4.06
C ALA A 240 -2.46 17.00 -5.30
N THR A 241 -3.07 17.87 -6.12
CA THR A 241 -3.78 17.47 -7.34
C THR A 241 -2.84 16.82 -8.36
N ARG A 242 -1.68 17.44 -8.59
CA ARG A 242 -0.66 16.90 -9.50
C ARG A 242 -0.12 15.56 -9.01
N THR A 243 0.18 15.46 -7.71
CA THR A 243 0.65 14.23 -7.08
C THR A 243 -0.38 13.12 -7.21
N ALA A 244 -1.66 13.40 -6.96
CA ALA A 244 -2.74 12.42 -7.09
C ALA A 244 -2.90 11.87 -8.52
N ALA A 245 -2.66 12.71 -9.53
CA ALA A 245 -2.62 12.29 -10.93
C ALA A 245 -1.40 11.40 -11.22
N LEU A 246 -0.21 11.81 -10.76
CA LEU A 246 1.04 11.06 -10.98
C LEU A 246 1.08 9.71 -10.25
N VAL A 247 0.34 9.54 -9.14
CA VAL A 247 0.23 8.23 -8.46
C VAL A 247 -0.34 7.14 -9.38
N LEU A 248 -1.07 7.48 -10.45
CA LEU A 248 -1.47 6.49 -11.47
C LEU A 248 -0.30 5.92 -12.26
N ALA A 249 0.87 6.57 -12.24
CA ALA A 249 2.10 6.06 -12.83
C ALA A 249 2.85 5.08 -11.91
N VAL A 250 2.43 4.90 -10.65
CA VAL A 250 3.07 3.96 -9.72
C VAL A 250 3.06 2.52 -10.26
N PRO A 251 1.93 1.94 -10.71
CA PRO A 251 1.93 0.57 -11.24
C PRO A 251 2.88 0.34 -12.43
N PRO A 252 2.85 1.15 -13.52
CA PRO A 252 3.76 0.92 -14.63
C PRO A 252 5.22 1.16 -14.23
N LEU A 253 5.51 2.12 -13.34
CA LEU A 253 6.86 2.30 -12.82
C LEU A 253 7.32 1.11 -11.98
N SER A 254 6.49 0.60 -11.07
CA SER A 254 6.81 -0.60 -10.30
C SER A 254 7.05 -1.81 -11.21
N ALA A 255 6.24 -2.00 -12.26
CA ALA A 255 6.44 -3.07 -13.22
C ALA A 255 7.77 -2.93 -14.00
N LEU A 256 8.11 -1.73 -14.45
CA LEU A 256 9.38 -1.45 -15.14
C LEU A 256 10.59 -1.68 -14.22
N GLN A 257 10.51 -1.22 -12.97
CA GLN A 257 11.57 -1.40 -12.00
C GLN A 257 11.72 -2.89 -11.61
N ALA A 258 10.61 -3.62 -11.50
CA ALA A 258 10.63 -5.05 -11.21
C ALA A 258 11.16 -5.89 -12.39
N TRP A 259 10.87 -5.48 -13.63
CA TRP A 259 11.50 -6.04 -14.82
C TRP A 259 13.01 -5.84 -14.79
N TRP A 260 13.46 -4.62 -14.49
CA TRP A 260 14.89 -4.29 -14.44
C TRP A 260 15.66 -5.01 -13.33
N ILE A 261 15.08 -5.10 -12.12
CA ILE A 261 15.78 -5.63 -10.93
C ILE A 261 15.59 -7.13 -10.76
N PHE A 262 14.38 -7.63 -10.99
CA PHE A 262 14.01 -9.02 -10.71
C PHE A 262 13.77 -9.85 -11.99
N GLY A 263 13.84 -9.25 -13.18
CA GLY A 263 13.54 -9.92 -14.44
C GLY A 263 12.05 -10.27 -14.59
N GLU A 264 11.15 -9.62 -13.84
CA GLU A 264 9.70 -9.85 -13.97
C GLU A 264 9.22 -9.42 -15.36
N THR A 265 8.71 -10.36 -16.16
CA THR A 265 8.17 -10.06 -17.50
C THR A 265 6.65 -10.04 -17.49
N LEU A 266 6.08 -9.14 -18.29
CA LEU A 266 4.65 -9.06 -18.54
C LEU A 266 4.36 -9.55 -19.96
N THR A 267 3.34 -10.39 -20.09
CA THR A 267 2.81 -10.79 -21.40
C THR A 267 2.09 -9.62 -22.07
N GLY A 268 1.88 -9.69 -23.39
CA GLY A 268 1.12 -8.68 -24.12
C GLY A 268 -0.28 -8.44 -23.54
N LEU A 269 -0.97 -9.50 -23.11
CA LEU A 269 -2.27 -9.41 -22.44
C LEU A 269 -2.19 -8.62 -21.14
N GLN A 270 -1.14 -8.84 -20.34
CA GLN A 270 -0.93 -8.12 -19.09
C GLN A 270 -0.64 -6.63 -19.34
N ILE A 271 0.15 -6.29 -20.37
CA ILE A 271 0.41 -4.89 -20.74
C ILE A 271 -0.90 -4.18 -21.11
N VAL A 272 -1.74 -4.82 -21.95
CA VAL A 272 -3.06 -4.26 -22.30
C VAL A 272 -3.93 -4.13 -21.06
N GLY A 273 -3.97 -5.14 -20.19
CA GLY A 273 -4.73 -5.10 -18.95
C GLY A 273 -4.30 -3.97 -18.00
N PHE A 274 -3.00 -3.67 -17.91
CA PHE A 274 -2.48 -2.52 -17.17
C PHE A 274 -3.04 -1.20 -17.72
N VAL A 275 -2.98 -1.01 -19.04
CA VAL A 275 -3.50 0.21 -19.69
C VAL A 275 -4.99 0.34 -19.44
N VAL A 276 -5.76 -0.73 -19.65
CA VAL A 276 -7.22 -0.76 -19.43
C VAL A 276 -7.56 -0.42 -17.97
N ALA A 277 -6.85 -1.01 -17.00
CA ALA A 277 -7.08 -0.75 -15.59
C ALA A 277 -6.78 0.71 -15.20
N ILE A 278 -5.65 1.27 -15.65
CA ILE A 278 -5.28 2.66 -15.39
C ILE A 278 -6.29 3.63 -16.01
N LEU A 279 -6.73 3.38 -17.25
CA LEU A 279 -7.77 4.17 -17.91
C LEU A 279 -9.10 4.07 -17.17
N GLY A 280 -9.47 2.89 -16.68
CA GLY A 280 -10.66 2.69 -15.86
C GLY A 280 -10.64 3.52 -14.58
N VAL A 281 -9.52 3.50 -13.84
CA VAL A 281 -9.35 4.35 -12.65
C VAL A 281 -9.38 5.84 -13.01
N ALA A 282 -8.73 6.24 -14.10
CA ALA A 282 -8.73 7.62 -14.56
C ALA A 282 -10.14 8.12 -14.93
N LEU A 283 -10.94 7.28 -15.59
CA LEU A 283 -12.33 7.56 -15.93
C LEU A 283 -13.21 7.65 -14.68
N ALA A 284 -13.03 6.74 -13.72
CA ALA A 284 -13.82 6.72 -12.49
C ALA A 284 -13.58 7.93 -11.57
N ARG A 285 -12.43 8.60 -11.71
CA ARG A 285 -12.06 9.80 -10.94
C ARG A 285 -12.63 11.11 -11.52
N ARG A 286 -13.25 11.09 -12.70
CA ARG A 286 -13.88 12.25 -13.34
C ARG A 286 -15.34 12.42 -12.89
#